data_AF-A0A514LJY5-F1
#
_entry.id   AF-A0A514LJY5-F1
#
_cell.length_a   1.000
_cell.length_b   1.000
_cell.length_c   1.000
_cell.angle_alpha   90.00
_cell.angle_beta   90.00
_cell.angle_gamma   90.00
#
_symmetry.space_group_name_H-M   'P 1'
#
loop_
_entity.id
_entity.type
_entity.pdbx_description
1 polymer ?
#
loop_
_entity_poly.entity_id
_entity_poly.type
_entity_poly.pdbx_seq_one_letter_code
_entity_poly.pdbx_strand_id
1 'polypeptide(L)'
;MNEMQAVYKVTKQLDHHLRTPVPFEGEAREDYLDIIDFLLEKRGLIMVSFNKLSPPAVEPSMAAEMVEMNECIEEKIRAVKVHIGRDLNQARSRLHVENRYSNTFAAPTVEGLYFDKKN
;
A
#
# COMPACT_ATOMS: atom_id res chain seq x y z
N MET A 1 -28.40 13.65 -7.01
CA MET A 1 -27.27 13.83 -6.07
C MET A 1 -26.27 14.73 -6.79
N ASN A 2 -25.80 15.82 -6.18
CA ASN A 2 -24.84 16.73 -6.81
C ASN A 2 -23.47 16.02 -6.96
N GLU A 3 -22.80 16.17 -8.10
CA GLU A 3 -21.50 15.54 -8.39
C GLU A 3 -20.45 15.93 -7.33
N MET A 4 -20.49 17.18 -6.87
CA MET A 4 -19.62 17.64 -5.79
C MET A 4 -19.88 16.90 -4.47
N GLN A 5 -21.15 16.62 -4.16
CA GLN A 5 -21.51 15.81 -2.99
C GLN A 5 -21.05 14.36 -3.15
N ALA A 6 -21.01 13.84 -4.38
CA ALA A 6 -20.49 12.51 -4.66
C ALA A 6 -18.97 12.45 -4.42
N VAL A 7 -18.20 13.42 -4.92
CA VAL A 7 -16.75 13.52 -4.65
C VAL A 7 -16.49 13.68 -3.15
N TYR A 8 -17.24 14.56 -2.48
CA TYR A 8 -17.13 14.76 -1.04
C TYR A 8 -17.37 13.46 -0.27
N LYS A 9 -18.45 12.73 -0.61
CA LYS A 9 -18.79 11.45 0.04
C LYS A 9 -17.70 10.40 -0.13
N VAL A 10 -17.14 10.25 -1.35
CA VAL A 10 -16.07 9.28 -1.60
C VAL A 10 -14.77 9.70 -0.91
N THR A 11 -14.44 10.98 -0.91
CA THR A 11 -13.28 11.54 -0.18
C THR A 11 -13.39 11.23 1.32
N LYS A 12 -14.58 11.40 1.91
CA LYS A 12 -14.83 11.07 3.32
C LYS A 12 -14.72 9.58 3.63
N GLN A 13 -15.17 8.71 2.72
CA GLN A 13 -15.01 7.27 2.85
C GLN A 13 -13.53 6.87 2.82
N LEU A 14 -12.74 7.46 1.92
CA LEU A 14 -11.31 7.22 1.81
C LEU A 14 -10.55 7.71 3.05
N ASP A 15 -10.82 8.93 3.51
CA ASP A 15 -10.23 9.46 4.75
C ASP A 15 -10.55 8.57 5.96
N HIS A 16 -11.81 8.14 6.11
CA HIS A 16 -12.20 7.24 7.19
C HIS A 16 -11.46 5.90 7.14
N HIS A 17 -11.39 5.28 5.95
CA HIS A 17 -10.68 4.01 5.77
C HIS A 17 -9.19 4.15 6.10
N LEU A 18 -8.53 5.20 5.61
CA LEU A 18 -7.11 5.47 5.89
C LEU A 18 -6.83 5.87 7.36
N ARG A 19 -7.86 6.19 8.15
CA ARG A 19 -7.75 6.37 9.60
C ARG A 19 -7.76 5.06 10.37
N THR A 20 -8.25 3.98 9.77
CA THR A 20 -8.16 2.65 10.38
C THR A 20 -6.70 2.13 10.32
N PRO A 21 -6.24 1.36 11.32
CA PRO A 21 -4.90 0.79 11.29
C PRO A 21 -4.71 -0.14 10.09
N VAL A 22 -3.56 -0.02 9.42
CA VAL A 22 -3.18 -0.94 8.33
C VAL A 22 -3.00 -2.34 8.91
N PRO A 23 -3.70 -3.37 8.39
CA PRO A 23 -3.50 -4.74 8.83
C PRO A 23 -2.07 -5.21 8.57
N PHE A 24 -1.52 -6.05 9.47
CA PHE A 24 -0.12 -6.46 9.42
C PHE A 24 0.21 -7.38 8.22
N GLU A 25 -0.64 -8.36 7.93
CA GLU A 25 -0.40 -9.33 6.86
C GLU A 25 -1.68 -10.11 6.48
N GLY A 26 -1.61 -10.85 5.37
CA GLY A 26 -2.66 -11.75 4.91
C GLY A 26 -3.78 -11.07 4.13
N GLU A 27 -4.88 -11.80 3.95
CA GLU A 27 -6.06 -11.39 3.16
C GLU A 27 -6.63 -10.03 3.62
N ALA A 28 -6.69 -9.78 4.93
CA ALA A 28 -7.16 -8.51 5.47
C ALA A 28 -6.33 -7.29 5.02
N ARG A 29 -5.03 -7.47 4.78
CA ARG A 29 -4.16 -6.39 4.26
C ARG A 29 -4.41 -6.15 2.78
N GLU A 30 -4.61 -7.20 2.00
CA GLU A 30 -4.96 -7.09 0.58
C GLU A 30 -6.32 -6.41 0.42
N ASP A 31 -7.34 -6.86 1.17
CA ASP A 31 -8.66 -6.22 1.21
C ASP A 31 -8.57 -4.74 1.57
N TYR A 32 -7.73 -4.40 2.55
CA TYR A 32 -7.51 -3.01 2.96
C TYR A 32 -6.93 -2.16 1.81
N LEU A 33 -5.99 -2.69 1.03
CA LEU A 33 -5.41 -2.01 -0.12
C LEU A 33 -6.38 -1.93 -1.30
N ASP A 34 -7.12 -3.00 -1.58
CA ASP A 34 -8.14 -3.03 -2.63
C ASP A 34 -9.24 -1.99 -2.39
N ILE A 35 -9.64 -1.79 -1.13
CA ILE A 35 -10.59 -0.73 -0.76
C ILE A 35 -10.01 0.66 -1.05
N ILE A 36 -8.71 0.88 -0.77
CA ILE A 36 -8.05 2.16 -1.09
C ILE A 36 -8.08 2.40 -2.59
N ASP A 37 -7.67 1.41 -3.38
CA ASP A 37 -7.61 1.51 -4.84
C ASP A 37 -9.00 1.74 -5.44
N PHE A 38 -10.00 0.99 -4.99
CA PHE A 38 -11.40 1.19 -5.39
C PHE A 38 -11.91 2.61 -5.10
N LEU A 39 -11.63 3.14 -3.90
CA LEU A 39 -12.07 4.49 -3.52
C LEU A 39 -11.34 5.59 -4.30
N LEU A 40 -10.03 5.41 -4.56
CA LEU A 40 -9.24 6.32 -5.38
C LEU A 40 -9.72 6.36 -6.83
N GLU A 41 -9.94 5.19 -7.43
CA GLU A 41 -10.42 5.08 -8.81
C GLU A 41 -11.82 5.67 -8.94
N LYS A 42 -12.73 5.32 -8.02
CA LYS A 42 -14.08 5.88 -7.97
C LYS A 42 -14.06 7.40 -7.85
N ARG A 43 -13.21 7.96 -6.98
CA ARG A 43 -13.03 9.42 -6.84
C ARG A 43 -12.53 10.02 -8.15
N GLY A 44 -11.54 9.41 -8.79
CA GLY A 44 -10.98 9.85 -10.07
C GLY A 44 -12.02 9.91 -11.19
N LEU A 45 -12.83 8.86 -11.35
CA LEU A 45 -13.90 8.80 -12.35
C LEU A 45 -14.94 9.92 -12.18
N ILE A 46 -15.33 10.22 -10.94
CA ILE A 46 -16.28 11.30 -10.65
C ILE A 46 -15.63 12.66 -10.97
N MET A 47 -14.37 12.87 -10.61
CA MET A 47 -13.64 14.12 -10.91
C MET A 47 -13.42 14.34 -12.42
N VAL A 48 -13.17 13.29 -13.19
CA VAL A 48 -13.05 13.40 -14.66
C VAL A 48 -14.40 13.79 -15.29
N SER A 49 -15.49 13.26 -14.75
CA SER A 49 -16.84 13.62 -15.20
C SER A 49 -17.17 15.07 -14.87
N PHE A 50 -16.70 15.54 -13.72
CA PHE A 50 -16.88 16.90 -13.21
C PHE A 50 -16.14 17.98 -14.00
N ASN A 51 -14.88 17.75 -14.40
CA ASN A 51 -14.07 18.71 -15.17
C ASN A 51 -14.67 19.08 -16.55
N LYS A 52 -15.71 18.35 -17.00
CA LYS A 52 -16.42 18.61 -18.26
C LYS A 52 -17.63 19.55 -18.08
N LEU A 53 -18.02 19.85 -16.84
CA LEU A 53 -19.19 20.66 -16.50
C LEU A 53 -18.76 21.98 -15.85
N SER A 54 -19.63 23.00 -15.96
CA SER A 54 -19.41 24.34 -15.37
C SER A 54 -19.15 24.24 -13.85
N PRO A 55 -18.28 25.09 -13.26
CA PRO A 55 -17.96 24.99 -11.84
C PRO A 55 -19.24 25.06 -10.99
N PRO A 56 -19.52 24.05 -10.17
CA PRO A 56 -20.71 24.01 -9.35
C PRO A 56 -20.61 25.08 -8.26
N ALA A 57 -21.77 25.52 -7.77
CA ALA A 57 -21.83 26.18 -6.49
C ALA A 57 -21.38 25.19 -5.40
N VAL A 58 -20.22 25.47 -4.77
CA VAL A 58 -19.68 24.70 -3.64
C VAL A 58 -19.84 25.55 -2.39
N GLU A 59 -20.43 24.98 -1.35
CA GLU A 59 -20.48 25.62 -0.04
C GLU A 59 -19.05 25.79 0.51
N PRO A 60 -18.66 26.98 0.99
CA PRO A 60 -17.30 27.25 1.48
C PRO A 60 -16.84 26.28 2.57
N SER A 61 -17.76 25.82 3.44
CA SER A 61 -17.48 24.83 4.48
C SER A 61 -17.09 23.47 3.91
N MET A 62 -17.82 23.02 2.88
CA MET A 62 -17.53 21.76 2.19
C MET A 62 -16.20 21.84 1.43
N ALA A 63 -15.89 23.00 0.82
CA ALA A 63 -14.60 23.21 0.17
C ALA A 63 -13.43 23.11 1.17
N ALA A 64 -13.55 23.78 2.32
CA ALA A 64 -12.53 23.75 3.37
C ALA A 64 -12.30 22.33 3.91
N GLU A 65 -13.38 21.60 4.25
CA GLU A 65 -13.28 20.22 4.74
C GLU A 65 -12.65 19.29 3.69
N MET A 66 -12.94 19.51 2.40
CA MET A 66 -12.33 18.71 1.34
C MET A 66 -10.83 18.93 1.20
N VAL A 67 -10.36 20.17 1.37
CA VAL A 67 -8.92 20.46 1.36
C VAL A 67 -8.23 19.76 2.53
N GLU A 68 -8.79 19.87 3.74
CA GLU A 68 -8.25 19.22 4.94
C GLU A 68 -8.20 17.69 4.80
N MET A 69 -9.28 17.08 4.31
CA MET A 69 -9.30 15.64 4.03
C MET A 69 -8.24 15.26 2.99
N ASN A 70 -8.03 16.08 1.96
CA ASN A 70 -7.06 15.77 0.92
C ASN A 70 -5.62 15.77 1.47
N GLU A 71 -5.27 16.74 2.30
CA GLU A 71 -3.97 16.80 2.98
C GLU A 71 -3.75 15.57 3.87
N CYS A 72 -4.78 15.18 4.65
CA CYS A 72 -4.71 14.00 5.51
C CYS A 72 -4.56 12.70 4.70
N ILE A 73 -5.31 12.56 3.61
CA ILE A 73 -5.22 11.42 2.69
C ILE A 73 -3.82 11.32 2.09
N GLU A 74 -3.23 12.44 1.64
CA GLU A 74 -1.88 12.45 1.06
C GLU A 74 -0.79 12.03 2.05
N GLU A 75 -0.90 12.48 3.31
CA GLU A 75 0.01 12.06 4.38
C GLU A 75 -0.12 10.55 4.65
N LYS A 76 -1.36 10.06 4.80
CA LYS A 76 -1.63 8.66 5.10
C LYS A 76 -1.24 7.71 3.98
N ILE A 77 -1.52 8.06 2.72
CA ILE A 77 -1.06 7.28 1.57
C ILE A 77 0.47 7.22 1.51
N ARG A 78 1.17 8.33 1.82
CA ARG A 78 2.63 8.31 1.92
C ARG A 78 3.11 7.36 3.01
N ALA A 79 2.49 7.37 4.19
CA ALA A 79 2.81 6.44 5.26
C ALA A 79 2.61 4.97 4.84
N VAL A 80 1.46 4.64 4.24
CA VAL A 80 1.16 3.29 3.72
C VAL A 80 2.22 2.85 2.70
N LYS A 81 2.59 3.72 1.75
CA LYS A 81 3.65 3.44 0.76
C LYS A 81 5.00 3.15 1.42
N VAL A 82 5.37 3.90 2.46
CA VAL A 82 6.61 3.67 3.21
C VAL A 82 6.59 2.30 3.91
N HIS A 83 5.45 1.92 4.50
CA HIS A 83 5.30 0.59 5.11
C HIS A 83 5.48 -0.53 4.08
N ILE A 84 4.75 -0.48 2.96
CA ILE A 84 4.88 -1.46 1.87
C ILE A 84 6.34 -1.53 1.36
N GLY A 85 7.00 -0.38 1.18
CA GLY A 85 8.39 -0.34 0.74
C GLY A 85 9.37 -0.99 1.71
N ARG A 86 9.15 -0.84 3.03
CA ARG A 86 9.96 -1.52 4.05
C ARG A 86 9.76 -3.02 4.00
N ASP A 87 8.52 -3.49 3.89
CA ASP A 87 8.18 -4.92 3.82
C ASP A 87 8.88 -5.59 2.61
N LEU A 88 8.81 -4.96 1.44
CA LEU A 88 9.47 -5.45 0.22
C LEU A 88 11.00 -5.53 0.37
N ASN A 89 11.61 -4.54 1.02
CA ASN A 89 13.04 -4.56 1.28
C ASN A 89 13.43 -5.68 2.25
N GLN A 90 12.65 -5.89 3.30
CA GLN A 90 12.87 -7.00 4.24
C GLN A 90 12.72 -8.36 3.56
N ALA A 91 11.70 -8.55 2.72
CA ALA A 91 11.50 -9.78 1.96
C ALA A 91 12.69 -10.08 1.03
N ARG A 92 13.18 -9.05 0.31
CA ARG A 92 14.38 -9.17 -0.54
C ARG A 92 15.63 -9.52 0.27
N SER A 93 15.82 -8.89 1.44
CA SER A 93 16.95 -9.21 2.33
C SER A 93 16.88 -10.64 2.85
N ARG A 94 15.69 -11.14 3.24
CA ARG A 94 15.50 -12.54 3.68
C ARG A 94 15.87 -13.52 2.56
N LEU A 95 15.35 -13.31 1.34
CA LEU A 95 15.68 -14.14 0.18
C LEU A 95 17.19 -14.15 -0.13
N HIS A 96 17.86 -13.01 -0.02
CA HIS A 96 19.29 -12.93 -0.25
C HIS A 96 20.10 -13.65 0.85
N VAL A 97 19.66 -13.59 2.10
CA VAL A 97 20.28 -14.33 3.22
C VAL A 97 20.07 -15.84 3.04
N GLU A 98 18.85 -16.28 2.74
CA GLU A 98 18.54 -17.69 2.47
C GLU A 98 19.37 -18.25 1.32
N ASN A 99 19.48 -17.52 0.20
CA ASN A 99 20.31 -17.93 -0.93
C ASN A 99 21.81 -18.00 -0.59
N ARG A 100 22.32 -17.14 0.30
CA ARG A 100 23.72 -17.26 0.77
C ARG A 100 23.93 -18.49 1.63
N TYR A 101 23.00 -18.81 2.53
CA TYR A 101 23.12 -20.00 3.37
C TYR A 101 22.93 -21.28 2.55
N SER A 102 21.94 -21.36 1.67
CA SER A 102 21.75 -22.52 0.78
C SER A 102 22.98 -22.79 -0.09
N ASN A 103 23.59 -21.75 -0.67
CA ASN A 103 24.80 -21.90 -1.49
C ASN A 103 26.06 -22.24 -0.67
N THR A 104 26.11 -21.89 0.62
CA THR A 104 27.25 -22.23 1.50
C THR A 104 27.17 -23.69 1.97
N PHE A 105 25.97 -24.23 2.18
CA PHE A 105 25.77 -25.65 2.51
C PHE A 105 25.64 -26.56 1.27
N ALA A 106 25.46 -25.98 0.08
CA ALA A 106 25.54 -26.66 -1.21
C ALA A 106 26.96 -26.67 -1.80
N ALA A 107 28.00 -26.59 -0.97
CA ALA A 107 29.33 -26.96 -1.42
C ALA A 107 29.29 -28.46 -1.83
N PRO A 108 29.84 -28.84 -3.01
CA PRO A 108 29.88 -30.25 -3.37
C PRO A 108 30.64 -30.99 -2.28
N THR A 109 30.02 -32.06 -1.75
CA THR A 109 30.74 -33.02 -0.93
C THR A 109 31.87 -33.54 -1.80
N VAL A 110 33.11 -33.07 -1.57
CA VAL A 110 34.29 -33.61 -2.23
C VAL A 110 34.31 -35.09 -1.89
N GLU A 111 34.11 -35.92 -2.91
CA GLU A 111 34.06 -37.36 -2.77
C GLU A 111 35.28 -37.86 -1.98
N GLY A 112 34.99 -38.55 -0.87
CA GLY A 112 35.84 -39.56 -0.26
C GLY A 112 37.29 -39.18 0.03
N LEU A 113 37.55 -38.58 1.20
CA LEU A 113 38.81 -38.81 1.90
C LEU A 113 38.54 -39.26 3.33
N TYR A 114 38.20 -40.55 3.48
CA TYR A 114 38.27 -41.24 4.77
C TYR A 114 39.75 -41.45 5.10
N PHE A 115 40.28 -40.67 6.04
CA PHE A 115 41.55 -41.00 6.69
C PHE A 115 41.33 -42.17 7.65
N ASP A 116 41.66 -43.38 7.23
CA ASP A 116 41.87 -44.50 8.15
C ASP A 116 43.15 -44.21 8.94
N LYS A 117 43.00 -43.67 10.16
CA LYS A 117 44.10 -43.67 11.14
C LYS A 117 44.12 -45.03 11.82
N LYS A 118 44.93 -45.92 11.28
CA LYS A 118 45.40 -47.11 11.98
C LYS A 118 46.93 -47.11 12.07
N ASN A 119 47.37 -47.20 13.33
CA ASN A 119 48.73 -47.34 13.87
C ASN A 119 49.52 -46.03 14.07
#